data_AF-A0A011NMB7-F1
#
_entry.id   AF-A0A011NMB7-F1
#
_cell.length_a   1.000
_cell.length_b   1.000
_cell.length_c   1.000
_cell.angle_alpha   90.00
_cell.angle_beta   90.00
_cell.angle_gamma   90.00
#
_symmetry.space_group_name_H-M   'P 1'
#
loop_
_entity.id
_entity.type
_entity.pdbx_description
1 polymer ?
#
loop_
_entity_poly.entity_id
_entity_poly.type
_entity_poly.pdbx_seq_one_letter_code
_entity_poly.pdbx_strand_id
1 'polypeptide(L)'
;MRPLYRRLGEGGVAFDQQSWQTHILTPAATIIFEALSEIGDGEQPLPLEPALRFLRDELEVDTDTDEIRQVLRSLQEMGMLGG
;
A
#
# COMPACT_ATOMS: atom_id res chain seq x y z
N MET A 1 4.86 -12.91 0.87
CA MET A 1 5.24 -12.71 -0.55
C MET A 1 4.61 -11.41 -1.00
N ARG A 2 5.36 -10.55 -1.69
CA ARG A 2 4.85 -9.26 -2.16
C ARG A 2 3.95 -9.48 -3.40
N PRO A 3 2.80 -8.79 -3.53
CA PRO A 3 1.96 -8.93 -4.70
C PRO A 3 2.69 -8.45 -5.97
N LEU A 4 2.41 -9.08 -7.11
CA LEU A 4 2.89 -8.60 -8.40
C LEU A 4 2.16 -7.31 -8.77
N TYR A 5 2.90 -6.21 -8.84
CA TYR A 5 2.35 -4.90 -9.12
C TYR A 5 2.56 -4.49 -10.58
N ARG A 6 1.54 -3.87 -11.17
CA ARG A 6 1.61 -3.18 -12.46
C ARG A 6 0.80 -1.89 -12.44
N ARG A 7 1.46 -0.78 -12.80
CA ARG A 7 0.79 0.50 -13.02
C ARG A 7 -0.09 0.44 -14.28
N LEU A 8 -1.29 1.01 -14.21
CA LEU A 8 -2.27 1.09 -15.30
C LEU A 8 -2.82 2.52 -15.39
N GLY A 9 -2.17 3.36 -16.18
CA GLY A 9 -2.48 4.79 -16.26
C GLY A 9 -2.22 5.47 -14.91
N GLU A 10 -3.25 6.10 -14.35
CA GLU A 10 -3.21 6.74 -13.03
C GLU A 10 -3.44 5.75 -11.88
N GLY A 11 -4.01 4.58 -12.16
CA GLY A 11 -4.24 3.53 -11.16
C GLY A 11 -3.20 2.42 -11.23
N GLY A 12 -3.49 1.31 -10.54
CA GLY A 12 -2.59 0.17 -10.49
C GLY A 12 -3.32 -1.12 -10.19
N VAL A 13 -2.68 -2.24 -10.49
CA VAL A 13 -3.18 -3.57 -10.14
C VAL A 13 -2.09 -4.30 -9.37
N ALA A 14 -2.48 -4.88 -8.25
CA ALA A 14 -1.65 -5.75 -7.44
C ALA A 14 -2.25 -7.15 -7.39
N PHE A 15 -1.46 -8.15 -7.75
CA PHE A 15 -1.88 -9.55 -7.79
C PHE A 15 -1.19 -10.34 -6.68
N ASP A 16 -1.96 -10.81 -5.70
CA ASP A 16 -1.46 -11.72 -4.68
C ASP A 16 -1.36 -13.15 -5.25
N GLN A 17 -0.14 -13.65 -5.35
CA GLN A 17 0.14 -14.98 -5.89
C GLN A 17 -0.22 -16.13 -4.94
N GLN A 18 -0.41 -15.86 -3.64
CA GLN A 18 -0.81 -16.88 -2.66
C GLN A 18 -2.31 -17.11 -2.70
N SER A 19 -3.09 -16.03 -2.59
CA SER A 19 -4.56 -16.10 -2.59
C SER A 19 -5.18 -16.08 -3.99
N TRP A 20 -4.40 -15.75 -5.02
CA TRP A 20 -4.87 -15.49 -6.39
C TRP A 20 -5.85 -14.31 -6.50
N GLN A 21 -5.86 -13.42 -5.50
CA GLN A 21 -6.69 -12.23 -5.53
C GLN A 21 -6.03 -11.11 -6.37
N THR A 22 -6.87 -10.39 -7.11
CA THR A 22 -6.46 -9.21 -7.86
C THR A 22 -7.07 -7.98 -7.19
N HIS A 23 -6.21 -7.06 -6.77
CA HIS A 23 -6.60 -5.79 -6.17
C HIS A 23 -6.44 -4.67 -7.20
N ILE A 24 -7.54 -4.00 -7.54
CA ILE A 24 -7.53 -2.81 -8.37
C ILE A 24 -7.36 -1.61 -7.43
N LEU A 25 -6.27 -0.88 -7.63
CA LEU A 25 -5.92 0.30 -6.84
C LEU A 25 -6.47 1.54 -7.53
N THR A 26 -7.16 2.38 -6.76
CA THR A 26 -7.49 3.75 -7.16
C THR A 26 -6.20 4.56 -7.32
N PRO A 27 -6.22 5.71 -8.02
CA PRO A 27 -5.02 6.53 -8.18
C PRO A 27 -4.34 6.90 -6.85
N ALA A 28 -5.12 7.28 -5.83
CA ALA A 28 -4.57 7.58 -4.51
C ALA A 28 -3.92 6.34 -3.86
N ALA A 29 -4.57 5.18 -3.94
CA ALA A 29 -4.02 3.92 -3.42
C ALA A 29 -2.75 3.50 -4.15
N THR A 30 -2.66 3.77 -5.46
CA THR A 30 -1.47 3.53 -6.27
C THR A 30 -0.28 4.34 -5.80
N ILE A 31 -0.46 5.64 -5.58
CA ILE A 31 0.62 6.50 -5.08
C ILE A 31 1.09 6.05 -3.70
N ILE A 32 0.16 5.73 -2.81
CA ILE A 32 0.49 5.23 -1.46
C ILE A 32 1.21 3.88 -1.54
N PHE A 33 0.74 2.96 -2.38
CA PHE A 33 1.39 1.66 -2.61
C PHE A 33 2.83 1.82 -3.09
N GLU A 34 3.05 2.69 -4.08
CA GLU A 34 4.38 2.93 -4.66
C GLU A 34 5.32 3.57 -3.63
N ALA A 35 4.88 4.62 -2.95
CA ALA A 35 5.71 5.32 -1.98
C ALA A 35 6.08 4.43 -0.77
N LEU A 36 5.12 3.66 -0.25
CA LEU A 36 5.40 2.66 0.78
C LEU A 36 6.29 1.54 0.26
N SER A 37 6.23 1.26 -1.06
CA SER A 37 7.07 0.24 -1.65
C SER A 37 8.54 0.65 -1.76
N GLU A 38 8.81 1.94 -1.89
CA GLU A 38 10.15 2.53 -1.96
C GLU A 38 10.88 2.52 -0.61
N ILE A 39 10.15 2.72 0.50
CA ILE A 39 10.74 2.73 1.84
C ILE A 39 10.85 1.33 2.47
N GLY A 40 10.11 0.35 1.94
CA GLY A 40 10.22 -1.05 2.35
C GLY A 40 11.39 -1.76 1.66
N ASP A 41 12.07 -2.66 2.38
CA ASP A 41 13.15 -3.48 1.84
C ASP A 41 12.67 -4.58 0.85
N GLY A 42 11.36 -4.79 0.78
CA GLY A 42 10.72 -5.77 -0.10
C GLY A 42 10.78 -7.21 0.40
N GLU A 43 11.45 -7.46 1.53
CA GLU A 43 11.55 -8.78 2.15
C GLU A 43 10.48 -8.97 3.23
N GLN A 44 10.16 -7.90 3.96
CA GLN A 44 9.20 -7.95 5.07
C GLN A 44 8.09 -6.90 4.94
N PRO A 45 6.89 -7.17 5.50
CA PRO A 45 5.86 -6.14 5.60
C PRO A 45 6.38 -4.95 6.39
N LEU A 46 6.16 -3.75 5.86
CA LEU A 46 6.57 -2.51 6.52
C LEU A 46 5.73 -2.31 7.79
N PRO A 47 6.32 -2.09 8.97
CA PRO A 47 5.52 -1.90 10.18
C PRO A 47 4.58 -0.69 10.06
N LEU A 48 3.36 -0.83 10.57
CA LEU A 48 2.29 0.16 10.39
C LEU A 48 2.66 1.55 10.90
N GLU A 49 3.28 1.66 12.08
CA GLU A 49 3.69 2.94 12.66
C GLU A 49 4.67 3.73 11.78
N PRO A 50 5.80 3.15 11.33
CA PRO A 50 6.67 3.75 10.32
C PRO A 50 5.94 4.16 9.03
N ALA A 51 5.03 3.33 8.52
CA ALA A 51 4.26 3.63 7.32
C ALA A 51 3.37 4.87 7.52
N LEU A 52 2.64 4.93 8.65
CA LEU A 52 1.80 6.06 9.01
C LEU A 52 2.60 7.34 9.25
N ARG A 53 3.80 7.23 9.82
CA ARG A 53 4.69 8.37 10.02
C ARG A 53 5.17 8.92 8.68
N PHE A 54 5.65 8.06 7.79
CA PHE A 54 6.08 8.46 6.45
C PHE A 54 4.94 9.14 5.66
N LEU A 55 3.74 8.57 5.69
CA LEU A 55 2.58 9.14 4.99
C LEU A 55 2.22 10.53 5.51
N ARG A 56 2.28 10.76 6.83
CA ARG A 56 1.97 12.05 7.45
C ARG A 56 3.08 13.08 7.26
N ASP A 57 4.32 12.69 7.51
CA ASP A 57 5.45 13.61 7.62
C ASP A 57 6.05 13.96 6.25
N GLU A 58 6.10 13.00 5.32
CA GLU A 58 6.76 13.18 4.01
C GLU A 58 5.77 13.43 2.87
N LEU A 59 4.55 12.87 2.96
CA LEU A 59 3.55 12.96 1.89
C LEU A 59 2.35 13.83 2.25
N GLU A 60 2.33 14.40 3.46
CA GLU A 60 1.24 15.24 3.98
C GLU A 60 -0.16 14.58 3.85
N VAL A 61 -0.22 13.25 3.90
CA VAL A 61 -1.46 12.49 3.79
C VAL A 61 -2.16 12.45 5.14
N ASP A 62 -3.44 12.86 5.17
CA ASP A 62 -4.30 12.69 6.33
C ASP A 62 -4.74 11.23 6.48
N THR A 63 -4.03 10.50 7.36
CA THR A 63 -4.27 9.08 7.63
C THR A 63 -5.53 8.80 8.46
N ASP A 64 -6.21 9.83 8.98
CA ASP A 64 -7.40 9.67 9.80
C ASP A 64 -8.71 9.70 9.02
N THR A 65 -8.65 10.03 7.74
CA THR A 65 -9.79 9.93 6.81
C THR A 65 -10.22 8.47 6.59
N ASP A 66 -11.52 8.26 6.40
CA ASP A 66 -12.08 6.92 6.19
C ASP A 66 -11.53 6.29 4.89
N GLU A 67 -11.30 7.12 3.87
CA GLU A 67 -10.73 6.71 2.59
C GLU A 67 -9.30 6.16 2.75
N ILE A 68 -8.43 6.88 3.48
CA ILE A 68 -7.05 6.43 3.67
C ILE A 68 -7.00 5.21 4.59
N ARG A 69 -7.86 5.13 5.62
CA ARG A 69 -7.98 3.93 6.45
C ARG A 69 -8.39 2.70 5.65
N GLN A 70 -9.28 2.85 4.66
CA GLN A 70 -9.66 1.77 3.76
C GLN A 70 -8.48 1.32 2.87
N VAL A 71 -7.68 2.27 2.36
CA VAL A 71 -6.47 1.97 1.58
C VAL A 71 -5.46 1.20 2.43
N LEU A 72 -5.15 1.70 3.63
CA LEU A 72 -4.20 1.07 4.55
C LEU A 72 -4.61 -0.35 4.93
N ARG A 73 -5.92 -0.57 5.18
CA ARG A 73 -6.46 -1.92 5.43
C ARG A 73 -6.22 -2.85 4.25
N SER A 74 -6.50 -2.39 3.03
CA SER A 74 -6.27 -3.18 1.80
C SER A 74 -4.79 -3.55 1.66
N LEU A 75 -3.88 -2.62 1.98
CA LEU A 75 -2.44 -2.87 1.92
C LEU A 75 -1.96 -3.86 3.01
N GLN A 76 -2.58 -3.84 4.19
CA GLN A 76 -2.33 -4.82 5.25
C GLN A 76 -2.82 -6.22 4.84
N GLU A 77 -4.02 -6.32 4.25
CA GLU A 77 -4.55 -7.59 3.70
C GLU A 77 -3.65 -8.16 2.60
N MET A 78 -3.03 -7.29 1.80
CA MET A 78 -2.05 -7.66 0.76
C MET A 78 -0.66 -8.01 1.32
N GLY A 79 -0.47 -7.99 2.65
CA GLY A 79 0.79 -8.30 3.30
C GLY A 79 1.90 -7.27 3.06
N MET A 80 1.55 -6.05 2.66
CA MET A 80 2.53 -4.95 2.55
C MET A 80 2.80 -4.26 3.87
N LEU A 81 1.80 -4.16 4.73
CA LEU A 81 1.90 -3.54 6.05
C LEU A 81 1.85 -4.60 7.14
N GLY A 82 2.77 -4.49 8.10
CA GLY A 82 2.88 -5.37 9.26
C GLY A 82 2.28 -4.71 10.50
N GLY A 83 1.44 -5.47 11.21
CA GLY A 83 0.74 -5.03 12.43
C GLY A 83 -0.39 -5.98 12.75
#